data_AF-A0A6L2MJJ5-F1
#
_entry.id   AF-A0A6L2MJJ5-F1
#
_cell.length_a   1.000
_cell.length_b   1.000
_cell.length_c   1.000
_cell.angle_alpha   90.00
_cell.angle_beta   90.00
_cell.angle_gamma   90.00
#
_symmetry.space_group_name_H-M   'P 1'
#
loop_
_entity.id
_entity.type
_entity.pdbx_description
1 polymer ?
#
loop_
_entity_poly.entity_id
_entity_poly.type
_entity_poly.pdbx_seq_one_letter_code
_entity_poly.pdbx_strand_id
1 'polypeptide(L)'
;MDFVVNKGHGVKGLAELGLKALPHQYVQPPQERFNSSNEEPNQDSIPVIDMSNWDDPNVVEVICDAASKWGFFQILNHGVPIHVLDDVKDATRKFFALLAEEKLK
;
A
#
# COMPACT_ATOMS: atom_id res chain seq x y z
N MET A 1 -13.05 -2.53 20.89
CA MET A 1 -12.07 -3.49 20.37
C MET A 1 -12.64 -4.90 20.19
N ASP A 2 -13.57 -5.36 21.01
CA ASP A 2 -14.09 -6.74 20.93
C ASP A 2 -14.59 -7.14 19.52
N PHE A 3 -15.46 -6.35 18.90
CA PHE A 3 -15.94 -6.61 17.53
C PHE A 3 -14.82 -6.65 16.47
N VAL A 4 -13.94 -5.64 16.49
CA VAL A 4 -12.90 -5.48 15.46
C VAL A 4 -11.81 -6.54 15.61
N VAL A 5 -11.31 -6.74 16.83
CA VAL A 5 -10.11 -7.52 17.12
C VAL A 5 -10.48 -8.93 17.58
N ASN A 6 -11.23 -9.06 18.68
CA ASN A 6 -11.51 -10.37 19.28
C ASN A 6 -12.43 -11.23 18.40
N LYS A 7 -13.43 -10.61 17.75
CA LYS A 7 -14.34 -11.27 16.82
C LYS A 7 -13.83 -11.24 15.36
N GLY A 8 -12.64 -10.70 15.11
CA GLY A 8 -11.96 -10.77 13.80
C GLY A 8 -12.61 -10.02 12.65
N HIS A 9 -13.56 -9.11 12.90
CA HIS A 9 -14.20 -8.34 11.82
C HIS A 9 -13.25 -7.32 11.16
N GLY A 10 -12.22 -6.88 11.88
CA GLY A 10 -11.24 -5.91 11.40
C GLY A 10 -11.85 -4.55 11.05
N VAL A 11 -11.01 -3.67 10.47
CA VAL A 11 -11.46 -2.33 10.04
C VAL A 11 -12.37 -2.38 8.82
N LYS A 12 -12.28 -3.44 8.00
CA LYS A 12 -13.21 -3.68 6.87
C LYS A 12 -14.64 -3.86 7.38
N GLY A 13 -14.86 -4.80 8.30
CA GLY A 13 -16.18 -5.03 8.87
C GLY A 13 -16.69 -3.81 9.65
N LEU A 14 -15.79 -3.07 10.30
CA LEU A 14 -16.14 -1.80 10.94
C LEU A 14 -16.63 -0.74 9.94
N ALA A 15 -15.98 -0.61 8.78
CA ALA A 15 -16.38 0.32 7.73
C ALA A 15 -17.72 -0.07 7.09
N GLU A 16 -17.98 -1.37 6.91
CA GLU A 16 -19.23 -1.92 6.38
C GLU A 16 -20.45 -1.63 7.28
N LEU A 17 -20.26 -1.27 8.56
CA LEU A 17 -21.33 -0.82 9.46
C LEU A 17 -21.88 0.58 9.15
N GLY A 18 -21.26 1.34 8.24
CA GLY A 18 -21.73 2.67 7.84
C GLY A 18 -21.62 3.71 8.97
N LEU A 19 -20.53 3.68 9.74
CA LEU A 19 -20.30 4.63 10.84
C LEU A 19 -20.28 6.08 10.33
N LYS A 20 -20.93 6.97 11.08
CA LYS A 20 -20.99 8.40 10.76
C LYS A 20 -19.73 9.18 11.20
N ALA A 21 -18.93 8.59 12.09
CA ALA A 21 -17.74 9.22 12.65
C ALA A 21 -16.67 8.16 12.92
N LEU A 22 -15.40 8.58 12.80
CA LEU A 22 -14.25 7.72 13.06
C LEU A 22 -14.12 7.47 14.58
N PRO A 23 -14.04 6.21 15.05
CA PRO A 23 -13.81 5.94 16.46
C PRO A 23 -12.47 6.52 16.93
N HIS A 24 -12.43 7.02 18.17
CA HIS A 24 -11.26 7.66 18.79
C HIS A 24 -9.96 6.83 18.66
N GLN A 25 -10.07 5.50 18.67
CA GLN A 25 -8.93 4.58 18.56
C GLN A 25 -8.16 4.68 17.24
N TYR A 26 -8.77 5.27 16.20
CA TYR A 26 -8.17 5.48 14.88
C TYR A 26 -7.82 6.95 14.61
N VAL A 27 -8.09 7.84 15.57
CA VAL A 27 -7.73 9.26 15.46
C VAL A 27 -6.24 9.39 15.79
N GLN A 28 -5.44 9.73 14.78
CA GLN A 28 -4.00 9.89 14.95
C GLN A 28 -3.64 11.07 15.88
N PRO A 29 -2.43 11.06 16.50
CA PRO A 29 -1.89 12.22 17.19
C PRO A 29 -1.90 13.46 16.29
N PRO A 30 -2.07 14.68 16.83
CA PRO A 30 -2.15 15.91 16.03
C PRO A 30 -1.01 16.10 15.01
N GLN A 31 0.19 15.61 15.32
CA GLN A 31 1.40 15.70 14.49
C GLN A 31 1.35 14.80 13.25
N GLU A 32 0.61 13.70 13.31
CA GLU A 32 0.47 12.71 12.23
C GLU A 32 -0.81 12.92 11.42
N ARG A 33 -1.68 13.84 11.84
CA ARG A 33 -2.89 14.17 11.10
C ARG A 33 -2.50 14.88 9.81
N PHE A 34 -3.04 14.38 8.70
CA PHE A 34 -2.83 14.96 7.40
C PHE A 34 -3.28 16.42 7.38
N ASN A 35 -2.36 17.34 7.07
CA ASN A 35 -2.62 18.76 6.93
C ASN A 35 -2.37 19.16 5.48
N SER A 36 -3.43 19.20 4.67
CA SER A 36 -3.38 19.60 3.26
C SER A 36 -2.83 21.02 3.04
N SER A 37 -2.75 21.82 4.09
CA SER A 37 -2.23 23.20 4.08
C SER A 37 -0.72 23.30 3.95
N ASN A 38 0.01 22.19 4.09
CA ASN A 38 1.49 22.15 4.09
C ASN A 38 2.06 21.54 2.79
N GLU A 39 1.25 21.39 1.75
CA GLU A 39 1.71 20.91 0.45
C GLU A 39 2.50 22.02 -0.25
N GLU A 40 3.80 22.08 0.02
CA GLU A 40 4.75 22.70 -0.91
C GLU A 40 4.68 21.91 -2.22
N PRO A 41 4.55 22.55 -3.39
CA PRO A 41 4.54 21.87 -4.67
C PRO A 41 5.93 21.27 -4.92
N ASN A 42 6.16 20.06 -4.41
CA ASN A 42 7.38 19.34 -4.67
C ASN A 42 7.35 18.86 -6.14
N GLN A 43 8.19 19.47 -6.97
CA GLN A 43 8.31 19.14 -8.40
C GLN A 43 9.01 17.79 -8.61
N ASP A 44 9.65 17.26 -7.57
CA ASP A 44 10.39 16.02 -7.63
C ASP A 44 9.43 14.82 -7.47
N SER A 45 9.33 13.99 -8.53
CA SER A 45 8.54 12.76 -8.53
C SER A 45 9.38 11.53 -8.17
N ILE A 46 8.78 10.55 -7.48
CA ILE A 46 9.40 9.25 -7.20
C ILE A 46 10.00 8.65 -8.49
N PRO A 47 11.28 8.23 -8.51
CA PRO A 47 11.91 7.66 -9.68
C PRO A 47 11.17 6.42 -10.22
N VAL A 48 11.08 6.30 -11.54
CA VAL A 48 10.52 5.14 -12.25
C VAL A 48 11.62 4.53 -13.12
N ILE A 49 11.89 3.24 -12.95
CA ILE A 49 13.02 2.55 -13.57
C ILE A 49 12.49 1.45 -14.50
N ASP A 50 12.85 1.51 -15.78
CA ASP A 50 12.54 0.46 -16.75
C ASP A 50 13.59 -0.66 -16.69
N MET A 51 13.15 -1.87 -16.36
CA MET A 51 14.00 -3.06 -16.23
C MET A 51 13.95 -3.99 -17.45
N SER A 52 13.52 -3.50 -18.62
CA SER A 52 13.47 -4.30 -19.86
C SER A 52 14.83 -4.87 -20.27
N ASN A 53 15.93 -4.24 -19.87
CA ASN A 53 17.29 -4.66 -20.19
C ASN A 53 18.15 -4.78 -18.92
N TRP A 54 18.07 -5.94 -18.24
CA TRP A 54 18.82 -6.20 -17.01
C TRP A 54 20.33 -6.25 -17.18
N ASP A 55 20.81 -6.54 -18.40
CA ASP A 55 22.23 -6.61 -18.70
C ASP A 55 22.84 -5.21 -18.93
N ASP A 56 22.02 -4.14 -18.95
CA ASP A 56 22.51 -2.77 -19.00
C ASP A 56 23.09 -2.35 -17.63
N PRO A 57 24.40 -2.10 -17.53
CA PRO A 57 25.01 -1.64 -16.28
C PRO A 57 24.40 -0.32 -15.77
N ASN A 58 23.78 0.49 -16.63
CA ASN A 58 23.10 1.73 -16.23
C ASN A 58 21.89 1.44 -15.33
N VAL A 59 21.19 0.31 -15.50
CA VAL A 59 20.03 -0.03 -14.65
C VAL A 59 20.46 -0.17 -13.19
N VAL A 60 21.60 -0.80 -12.93
CA VAL A 60 22.16 -0.95 -11.59
C VAL A 60 22.54 0.41 -11.00
N GLU A 61 23.16 1.29 -11.80
CA GLU A 61 23.52 2.64 -11.36
C GLU A 61 22.30 3.47 -10.99
N VAL A 62 21.24 3.46 -11.82
CA VAL A 62 20.00 4.19 -11.56
C VAL A 62 19.29 3.67 -10.30
N ILE A 63 19.29 2.36 -10.06
CA ILE A 63 18.75 1.77 -8.83
C ILE A 63 19.53 2.27 -7.60
N CYS A 64 20.86 2.23 -7.65
CA CYS A 64 21.71 2.71 -6.57
C CYS A 64 21.51 4.21 -6.29
N ASP A 65 21.38 5.02 -7.35
CA ASP A 65 21.14 6.46 -7.24
C ASP A 65 19.76 6.74 -6.60
N ALA A 66 18.70 6.09 -7.09
CA ALA A 66 17.37 6.22 -6.55
C ALA A 66 17.30 5.75 -5.10
N ALA A 67 17.90 4.60 -4.77
CA ALA A 67 17.97 4.11 -3.39
C ALA A 67 18.72 5.06 -2.46
N SER A 68 19.81 5.69 -2.94
CA SER A 68 20.65 6.56 -2.12
C SER A 68 20.05 7.95 -1.92
N LYS A 69 19.43 8.53 -2.96
CA LYS A 69 18.84 9.88 -2.91
C LYS A 69 17.41 9.87 -2.36
N TRP A 70 16.61 8.86 -2.71
CA TRP A 70 15.18 8.80 -2.40
C TRP A 70 14.83 7.75 -1.36
N GLY A 71 15.59 6.65 -1.30
CA GLY A 71 15.21 5.47 -0.52
C GLY A 71 13.98 4.73 -1.07
N PHE A 72 13.45 5.13 -2.23
CA PHE A 72 12.25 4.57 -2.84
C PHE A 72 12.22 4.80 -4.36
N PHE A 73 11.68 3.85 -5.12
CA PHE A 73 11.50 3.93 -6.56
C PHE A 73 10.43 2.95 -7.04
N GLN A 74 9.94 3.14 -8.26
CA GLN A 74 9.02 2.24 -8.95
C GLN A 74 9.76 1.54 -10.10
N ILE A 75 9.32 0.33 -10.47
CA ILE A 75 9.94 -0.46 -11.53
C ILE A 75 8.91 -0.86 -12.59
N LEU A 76 9.32 -0.82 -13.86
CA LEU A 76 8.56 -1.30 -15.02
C LEU A 76 9.30 -2.47 -15.67
N ASN A 77 8.58 -3.31 -16.41
CA ASN A 77 9.17 -4.43 -17.17
C ASN A 77 10.08 -5.35 -16.32
N HIS A 78 9.72 -5.54 -15.05
CA HIS A 78 10.44 -6.33 -14.06
C HIS A 78 10.41 -7.87 -14.31
N GLY A 79 9.90 -8.31 -15.46
CA GLY A 79 9.86 -9.74 -15.86
C GLY A 79 8.78 -10.60 -15.19
N VAL A 80 8.02 -10.07 -14.22
CA VAL A 80 6.89 -10.80 -13.62
C VAL A 80 5.66 -10.62 -14.50
N PRO A 81 5.02 -11.70 -14.98
CA PRO A 81 3.84 -11.60 -15.84
C PRO A 81 2.69 -10.84 -15.15
N ILE A 82 2.02 -9.96 -15.89
CA ILE A 82 0.94 -9.11 -15.36
C ILE A 82 -0.20 -9.93 -14.73
N HIS A 83 -0.58 -11.06 -15.35
CA HIS A 83 -1.64 -11.90 -14.81
C HIS A 83 -1.33 -12.42 -13.39
N VAL A 84 -0.05 -12.66 -13.04
CA VAL A 84 0.33 -13.07 -11.68
C VAL A 84 0.05 -11.95 -10.67
N LEU A 85 0.29 -10.69 -11.05
CA LEU A 85 -0.01 -9.53 -10.21
C LEU A 85 -1.52 -9.32 -10.06
N ASP A 86 -2.29 -9.61 -11.10
CA ASP A 86 -3.75 -9.48 -11.05
C ASP A 86 -4.37 -10.62 -10.25
N ASP A 87 -3.90 -11.85 -10.42
CA ASP A 87 -4.34 -13.02 -9.67
C ASP A 87 -4.10 -12.86 -8.16
N VAL A 88 -2.94 -12.32 -7.75
CA VAL A 88 -2.68 -12.09 -6.32
C VAL A 88 -3.54 -10.95 -5.75
N LYS A 89 -3.82 -9.88 -6.51
CA LYS A 89 -4.76 -8.83 -6.10
C LYS A 89 -6.17 -9.40 -5.94
N ASP A 90 -6.60 -10.24 -6.87
CA ASP A 90 -7.91 -10.86 -6.84
C ASP A 90 -8.04 -11.89 -5.72
N ALA A 91 -7.02 -12.71 -5.49
CA ALA A 91 -6.96 -13.61 -4.34
C ALA A 91 -7.02 -12.83 -3.02
N THR A 92 -6.31 -11.71 -2.90
CA THR A 92 -6.37 -10.83 -1.73
C THR A 92 -7.78 -10.30 -1.50
N ARG A 93 -8.44 -9.80 -2.55
CA ARG A 93 -9.83 -9.32 -2.47
C ARG A 93 -10.80 -10.43 -2.04
N LYS A 94 -10.67 -11.63 -2.63
CA LYS A 94 -11.49 -12.81 -2.29
C LYS A 94 -11.29 -13.21 -0.83
N PHE A 95 -10.06 -13.26 -0.35
CA PHE A 95 -9.75 -13.58 1.05
C PHE A 95 -10.43 -12.59 2.01
N PHE A 96 -10.27 -11.28 1.78
CA PHE A 96 -10.89 -10.28 2.66
C PHE A 96 -12.42 -10.17 2.52
N ALA A 97 -12.99 -10.72 1.45
CA ALA A 97 -14.44 -10.88 1.26
C ALA A 97 -15.04 -12.07 2.02
N LEU A 98 -14.23 -13.03 2.48
CA LEU A 98 -14.69 -14.13 3.32
C LEU A 98 -15.29 -13.62 4.65
N LEU A 99 -16.11 -14.47 5.27
CA LEU A 99 -16.68 -14.20 6.58
C LEU A 99 -15.57 -14.07 7.64
N ALA A 100 -15.82 -13.28 8.69
CA ALA A 100 -14.83 -13.07 9.76
C ALA A 100 -14.39 -14.39 10.41
N GLU A 101 -15.33 -15.31 10.62
CA GLU A 101 -15.07 -16.65 11.17
C GLU A 101 -14.11 -17.47 10.29
N GLU A 102 -14.18 -17.33 8.97
CA GLU A 102 -13.30 -18.05 8.05
C GLU A 102 -11.89 -17.47 8.03
N LYS A 103 -11.75 -16.16 8.26
CA LYS A 103 -10.45 -15.48 8.34
C LYS A 103 -9.74 -15.64 9.68
N LEU A 104 -10.46 -16.09 10.71
CA LEU A 104 -9.93 -16.39 12.05
C LEU A 104 -9.42 -17.83 12.20
N LYS A 105 -9.66 -18.69 11.21
CA LYS A 105 -9.13 -20.06 11.17
C LYS A 105 -7.63 -20.05 10.90
#